data_AF-A0A938QDT2-F1
#
_entry.id   AF-A0A938QDT2-F1
#
_cell.length_a   1.000
_cell.length_b   1.000
_cell.length_c   1.000
_cell.angle_alpha   90.00
_cell.angle_beta   90.00
_cell.angle_gamma   90.00
#
_symmetry.space_group_name_H-M   'P 1'
#
loop_
_entity.id
_entity.type
_entity.pdbx_description
1 polymer ?
#
loop_
_entity_poly.entity_id
_entity_poly.type
_entity_poly.pdbx_seq_one_letter_code
_entity_poly.pdbx_strand_id
1 'polypeptide(L)' 'MPLYEYQCTKGHRFEAIQKVNERPLKKCTVCSATAKRAISQPTLLHNAGVHVFDRVTKDDALRARPSSLKSLKKDKF' A
#
# COMPACT_ATOMS: atom_id res chain seq x y z
N MET A 1 20.33 -3.68 -5.06
CA MET A 1 19.31 -4.52 -5.74
C MET A 1 18.29 -4.91 -4.68
N PRO A 2 16.98 -4.68 -4.89
CA PRO A 2 15.99 -4.90 -3.84
C PRO A 2 15.88 -6.38 -3.45
N LEU A 3 15.68 -6.59 -2.15
CA LEU A 3 15.40 -7.90 -1.56
C LEU A 3 13.89 -8.07 -1.49
N TYR A 4 13.36 -9.11 -2.11
CA TYR A 4 11.95 -9.45 -2.04
C TYR A 4 11.74 -10.72 -1.23
N GLU A 5 10.74 -10.69 -0.37
CA GLU A 5 10.28 -11.85 0.36
C GLU A 5 9.27 -12.63 -0.50
N TYR A 6 9.38 -13.96 -0.48
CA TYR A 6 8.51 -14.87 -1.21
C TYR A 6 7.89 -15.88 -0.26
N GLN A 7 6.62 -16.20 -0.49
CA GLN A 7 5.90 -17.25 0.21
C GLN A 7 5.39 -18.30 -0.78
N CYS A 8 5.69 -19.56 -0.50
CA CYS A 8 5.19 -20.70 -1.25
C CYS A 8 3.82 -21.16 -0.73
N THR A 9 3.02 -21.81 -1.59
CA THR A 9 1.77 -22.47 -1.17
C THR A 9 1.94 -23.51 -0.06
N LYS A 10 3.12 -24.12 0.08
CA LYS A 10 3.44 -25.08 1.14
C LYS A 10 3.91 -24.42 2.44
N GLY A 11 3.92 -23.09 2.54
CA GLY A 11 4.25 -22.35 3.76
C GLY A 11 5.71 -21.93 3.92
N HIS A 12 6.61 -22.27 3.00
CA HIS A 12 8.00 -21.81 3.06
C HIS A 12 8.12 -20.32 2.73
N ARG A 13 8.92 -19.59 3.52
CA ARG A 13 9.29 -18.19 3.30
C ARG A 13 10.77 -18.13 2.93
N PHE A 14 11.11 -17.36 1.91
CA PHE A 14 12.49 -17.19 1.47
C PHE A 14 12.70 -15.80 0.87
N GLU A 15 13.94 -15.33 0.88
CA GLU A 15 14.32 -14.02 0.38
C GLU A 15 15.09 -14.17 -0.92
N ALA A 16 14.79 -13.32 -1.90
CA ALA A 16 15.45 -13.31 -3.19
C ALA A 16 15.77 -11.90 -3.65
N ILE A 17 17.02 -11.68 -4.05
CA ILE A 17 17.46 -10.43 -4.66
C ILE A 17 16.99 -10.42 -6.12
N GLN A 18 16.16 -9.45 -6.50
CA GLN A 18 15.73 -9.29 -7.90
C GLN A 18 15.86 -7.85 -8.37
N LYS A 19 15.99 -7.66 -9.68
CA LYS A 19 15.88 -6.33 -10.27
C LYS A 19 14.42 -5.89 -10.28
N VAL A 20 14.19 -4.59 -10.17
CA VAL A 20 12.84 -3.99 -10.21
C VAL A 20 12.11 -4.34 -11.51
N ASN A 21 12.83 -4.40 -12.63
CA ASN A 21 12.28 -4.69 -13.95
C ASN A 21 12.23 -6.19 -14.30
N GLU A 22 12.49 -7.07 -13.33
CA GLU A 22 12.57 -8.51 -13.54
C GLU A 22 11.28 -9.22 -13.12
N ARG A 23 10.92 -10.26 -13.87
CA ARG A 23 9.71 -11.03 -13.60
C ARG A 23 9.84 -11.76 -12.25
N PRO A 24 8.78 -11.77 -11.43
CA PRO A 24 8.79 -12.45 -10.14
C PRO A 24 9.08 -13.95 -10.30
N LEU A 25 9.88 -14.50 -9.39
CA LEU A 25 10.08 -15.94 -9.24
C LEU A 25 8.74 -16.63 -9.02
N LYS A 26 8.42 -17.59 -9.89
CA LYS A 26 7.18 -18.40 -9.81
C LYS A 26 7.38 -19.73 -9.07
N LYS A 27 8.64 -20.14 -8.85
CA LYS A 27 8.99 -21.43 -8.24
C LYS A 27 9.74 -21.22 -6.93
N CYS A 28 9.36 -21.98 -5.91
CA CYS A 28 10.11 -22.06 -4.67
C CYS A 28 11.38 -22.90 -4.85
N THR A 29 12.49 -22.45 -4.28
CA THR A 29 13.79 -23.15 -4.31
C THR A 29 13.82 -24.44 -3.49
N VAL A 30 12.94 -24.59 -2.50
CA VAL A 30 12.91 -25.74 -1.59
C VAL A 30 12.00 -26.86 -2.12
N CYS A 31 10.82 -26.51 -2.63
CA CYS A 31 9.77 -27.49 -2.90
C CYS A 31 9.19 -27.42 -4.32
N SER A 32 9.73 -26.56 -5.19
CA SER A 32 9.32 -26.34 -6.58
C SER A 32 7.86 -25.94 -6.80
N ALA A 33 7.09 -25.70 -5.73
CA ALA A 33 5.71 -25.26 -5.81
C ALA A 33 5.61 -23.76 -6.11
N THR A 34 4.40 -23.32 -6.45
CA THR A 34 4.13 -21.93 -6.86
C THR A 34 4.44 -20.96 -5.71
N ALA A 35 5.32 -20.00 -5.99
CA ALA A 35 5.70 -18.94 -5.06
C ALA A 35 5.04 -17.60 -5.46
N LYS A 36 4.67 -16.79 -4.47
CA LYS A 36 4.16 -15.43 -4.64
C LYS A 36 5.03 -14.46 -3.86
N ARG A 37 5.21 -13.23 -4.36
CA ARG A 37 5.87 -12.16 -3.60
C ARG A 37 5.03 -11.84 -2.37
N ALA A 38 5.62 -11.96 -1.19
CA ALA A 38 5.04 -11.49 0.05
C ALA A 38 5.31 -9.99 0.16
N ILE A 39 4.23 -9.19 0.14
CA ILE A 39 4.35 -7.74 0.40
C ILE A 39 4.19 -7.59 1.90
N SER A 40 5.30 -7.41 2.62
CA SER A 40 5.24 -7.00 4.01
C SER A 40 4.50 -5.66 4.07
N GLN A 41 3.40 -5.60 4.82
CA GLN A 41 2.78 -4.31 5.12
C GLN A 41 3.84 -3.46 5.82
N PRO A 42 4.26 -2.31 5.26
CA PRO A 42 5.02 -1.38 6.07
C PRO A 42 4.13 -1.07 7.26
N THR A 43 4.59 -1.38 8.48
CA THR A 43 3.96 -0.86 9.68
C THR A 43 3.82 0.63 9.46
N LEU A 44 2.57 1.08 9.29
CA LEU A 44 2.22 2.50 9.25
C LEU A 44 2.60 3.03 10.62
N LEU A 45 3.87 3.40 10.77
CA LEU A 45 4.39 3.95 11.99
C LEU A 45 3.68 5.31 12.10
N HIS A 46 2.80 5.41 13.08
CA HIS A 46 1.99 6.57 13.41
C HIS A 46 2.87 7.73 13.92
N ASN A 47 3.87 8.13 13.14
CA ASN A 47 4.66 9.33 13.36
C ASN A 47 4.15 10.37 12.36
N ALA A 48 3.06 11.04 12.72
CA ALA A 48 2.67 12.38 12.29
C ALA A 48 2.93 12.82 10.82
N GLY A 49 2.71 11.97 9.83
CA GLY A 49 2.84 12.43 8.43
C GLY A 49 2.74 11.34 7.38
N VAL A 50 1.53 10.85 7.13
CA VAL A 50 1.24 10.22 5.83
C VAL A 50 1.02 11.38 4.85
N HIS A 51 1.99 11.64 3.96
CA HIS A 51 1.74 12.51 2.82
C HIS A 51 0.61 11.90 1.99
N VAL A 52 -0.56 12.52 2.05
CA VAL A 52 -1.66 12.20 1.14
C VAL A 52 -1.19 12.62 -0.25
N PHE A 53 -0.79 11.65 -1.07
CA PHE A 53 -0.43 11.90 -2.46
C PHE A 53 -1.68 12.37 -3.23
N ASP A 54 -1.74 13.67 -3.53
CA ASP A 54 -2.58 14.38 -4.51
C ASP A 54 -3.94 13.77 -4.85
N ARG A 55 -4.68 13.35 -3.84
CA ARG A 55 -6.11 13.06 -3.98
C ARG A 55 -6.85 14.18 -3.27
N VAL A 56 -7.60 14.96 -4.04
CA VAL A 56 -8.55 15.92 -3.48
C VAL A 56 -9.55 15.10 -2.67
N THR A 57 -9.45 15.17 -1.35
CA THR A 57 -10.47 14.56 -0.50
C THR A 57 -11.70 15.48 -0.48
N LYS A 58 -12.86 14.93 -0.12
CA LYS A 58 -14.07 15.74 0.04
C LYS A 58 -13.85 16.85 1.07
N ASP A 59 -12.98 16.61 2.04
CA ASP A 59 -12.62 17.54 3.11
C ASP A 59 -11.88 18.77 2.57
N ASP A 60 -11.00 18.59 1.59
CA ASP A 60 -10.33 19.70 0.90
C ASP A 60 -11.30 20.51 0.03
N ALA A 61 -12.22 19.83 -0.66
CA ALA A 61 -13.30 20.49 -1.41
C ALA A 61 -14.24 21.30 -0.51
N LEU A 62 -14.47 20.83 0.72
CA LEU A 62 -15.22 21.57 1.74
C LEU A 62 -14.42 22.75 2.29
N ARG A 63 -13.09 22.61 2.48
CA ARG A 63 -12.22 23.70 2.94
C ARG A 63 -12.13 24.84 1.93
N ALA A 64 -12.03 24.53 0.63
CA ALA A 64 -11.94 25.50 -0.47
C ALA A 64 -13.22 26.31 -0.72
N ARG A 65 -14.36 25.91 -0.14
CA ARG A 65 -15.63 26.66 -0.28
C ARG A 65 -15.64 27.94 0.59
N PRO A 66 -16.16 29.07 0.05
CA PRO A 66 -16.32 30.30 0.83
C PRO A 66 -17.26 30.04 2.02
N SER A 67 -16.94 30.66 3.16
CA SER A 67 -17.57 30.44 4.48
C SER A 67 -19.10 30.59 4.49
N SER A 68 -19.66 31.40 3.57
CA SER A 68 -21.09 31.61 3.40
C SER A 68 -21.87 30.33 2.99
N LEU A 69 -21.22 29.37 2.30
CA LEU A 69 -21.86 28.12 1.87
C LEU A 69 -21.67 26.94 2.83
N LYS A 70 -20.90 27.13 3.91
CA LYS A 70 -20.65 26.07 4.93
C LYS A 70 -21.81 25.94 5.92
N SER A 71 -22.54 27.03 6.20
CA SER A 71 -23.68 27.02 7.12
C SER A 71 -24.90 26.31 6.57
N LEU A 72 -25.15 26.40 5.25
CA LEU A 72 -26.35 25.87 4.59
C LEU A 72 -26.52 24.34 4.61
N LYS A 73 -25.50 23.58 4.99
CA LYS A 73 -25.53 22.10 4.96
C LYS A 73 -25.43 21.45 6.34
N LYS A 74 -25.34 22.24 7.43
CA LYS A 74 -25.26 21.70 8.80
C LYS A 74 -26.62 21.24 9.34
N ASP A 75 -27.70 21.62 8.68
CA ASP A 75 -29.05 21.19 9.00
C ASP A 75 -29.52 20.10 8.03
N LYS A 76 -29.18 18.85 8.31
CA LYS A 76 -30.00 17.67 8.00
C LYS A 76 -29.43 16.48 8.80
N PHE A 77 -30.31 15.93 9.63
CA PHE A 77 -30.17 14.74 10.48
C PHE A 77 -29.39 13.59 9.83
#